data_AF-A0A0A3W483-F1
#
_entry.id   AF-A0A0A3W483-F1
#
_cell.length_a   1.000
_cell.length_b   1.000
_cell.length_c   1.000
_cell.angle_alpha   90.00
_cell.angle_beta   90.00
_cell.angle_gamma   90.00
#
_symmetry.space_group_name_H-M   'P 1'
#
loop_
_entity.id
_entity.type
_entity.pdbx_description
1 polymer ?
#
loop_
_entity_poly.entity_id
_entity_poly.type
_entity_poly.pdbx_seq_one_letter_code
_entity_poly.pdbx_strand_id
1 'polypeptide(L)' 'MQARISVITLGVSNLQTSLHFYRDGLGFPSEGIIGQEFEYGAVAFIDL' A
#
# COMPACT_ATOMS: atom_id res chain seq x y z
N MET A 1 14.46 -0.82 25.58
CA MET A 1 13.83 -0.64 24.25
C MET A 1 12.85 -1.78 24.03
N GLN A 2 11.60 -1.49 23.64
CA GLN A 2 10.64 -2.52 23.22
C GLN A 2 10.71 -2.74 21.70
N ALA A 3 10.56 -4.00 21.29
CA ALA A 3 10.38 -4.38 19.89
C ALA A 3 9.07 -3.80 19.33
N ARG A 4 9.11 -3.30 18.10
CA ARG A 4 7.97 -2.73 17.37
C ARG A 4 8.14 -2.97 15.88
N ILE A 5 7.03 -3.02 15.15
CA ILE A 5 7.01 -3.09 13.69
C ILE A 5 6.79 -1.68 13.16
N SER A 6 7.70 -1.19 12.32
CA SER A 6 7.60 0.15 11.74
C SER A 6 6.94 0.15 10.36
N VAL A 7 7.14 -0.91 9.57
CA VAL A 7 6.64 -1.03 8.20
C VAL A 7 6.36 -2.50 7.92
N ILE A 8 5.28 -2.77 7.17
CA ILE A 8 4.99 -4.08 6.58
C ILE A 8 4.84 -3.87 5.08
N THR A 9 5.61 -4.63 4.29
CA THR A 9 5.49 -4.64 2.82
C THR A 9 4.76 -5.90 2.39
N LEU A 10 3.66 -5.74 1.65
CA LEU A 10 2.83 -6.85 1.19
C LEU A 10 2.85 -6.93 -0.34
N GLY A 11 3.24 -8.08 -0.88
CA GLY A 11 3.06 -8.39 -2.29
C GLY A 11 1.62 -8.82 -2.56
N VAL A 12 1.01 -8.27 -3.61
CA VAL A 12 -0.39 -8.54 -3.98
C VAL A 12 -0.50 -8.91 -5.45
N SER A 13 -1.52 -9.70 -5.79
CA SER A 13 -1.78 -10.09 -7.18
C SER A 13 -2.38 -8.97 -8.02
N ASN A 14 -3.07 -8.00 -7.40
CA ASN A 14 -3.62 -6.82 -8.06
C ASN A 14 -3.57 -5.61 -7.13
N LEU A 15 -2.73 -4.63 -7.47
CA LEU A 15 -2.51 -3.44 -6.65
C LEU A 15 -3.74 -2.52 -6.57
N GLN A 16 -4.50 -2.39 -7.66
CA GLN A 16 -5.70 -1.54 -7.69
C GLN A 16 -6.78 -2.06 -6.76
N THR A 17 -7.05 -3.37 -6.79
CA THR A 17 -8.03 -4.02 -5.92
C THR A 17 -7.63 -3.90 -4.46
N SER A 18 -6.34 -4.11 -4.14
CA SER A 18 -5.82 -3.97 -2.78
C SER A 18 -5.93 -2.53 -2.29
N LEU A 19 -5.57 -1.53 -3.10
CA LEU A 19 -5.71 -0.13 -2.73
C LEU A 19 -7.18 0.23 -2.45
N HIS A 20 -8.12 -0.20 -3.29
CA HIS A 20 -9.54 0.05 -3.05
C HIS A 20 -10.00 -0.58 -1.73
N PHE A 21 -9.56 -1.80 -1.43
CA PHE A 21 -9.88 -2.47 -0.17
C PHE A 21 -9.37 -1.67 1.05
N TYR A 22 -8.10 -1.27 1.08
CA TYR A 22 -7.52 -0.57 2.23
C TYR A 22 -8.01 0.88 2.34
N ARG A 23 -8.01 1.63 1.23
CA ARG A 23 -8.36 3.05 1.21
C ARG A 23 -9.87 3.27 1.30
N ASP A 24 -10.63 2.64 0.42
CA ASP A 24 -12.06 2.91 0.28
C ASP A 24 -12.90 1.96 1.15
N GLY A 25 -12.45 0.72 1.33
CA GLY A 25 -13.11 -0.28 2.17
C GLY A 25 -12.86 -0.08 3.67
N LEU A 26 -11.60 0.11 4.08
CA LEU A 26 -11.23 0.30 5.49
C LEU A 26 -11.06 1.78 5.89
N GLY A 27 -11.02 2.70 4.92
CA GLY A 27 -10.91 4.14 5.19
C GLY A 27 -9.48 4.60 5.52
N PHE A 28 -8.45 3.79 5.22
CA PHE A 28 -7.08 4.17 5.52
C PHE A 28 -6.53 5.21 4.53
N PRO A 29 -5.79 6.23 5.02
CA PRO A 29 -5.20 7.24 4.15
C PRO A 29 -4.19 6.64 3.17
N SER A 30 -4.25 7.10 1.93
CA SER A 30 -3.30 6.77 0.88
C SER A 30 -3.31 7.83 -0.22
N GLU A 31 -2.13 8.18 -0.73
CA GLU A 31 -1.97 9.06 -1.90
C GLU A 31 -2.25 8.33 -3.23
N GLY A 32 -2.47 7.02 -3.19
CA GLY A 32 -2.74 6.19 -4.35
C GLY A 32 -1.53 5.40 -4.86
N ILE A 33 -1.61 4.93 -6.10
CA ILE A 33 -0.54 4.15 -6.74
C ILE A 33 0.47 5.09 -7.40
N ILE A 34 1.73 4.96 -7.01
CA ILE A 34 2.88 5.67 -7.59
C ILE A 34 3.84 4.69 -8.29
N GLY A 35 4.72 5.19 -9.17
CA GLY A 35 5.75 4.38 -9.83
C GLY A 35 5.24 3.50 -10.97
N GLN A 36 4.07 3.83 -11.55
CA GLN A 36 3.47 3.09 -12.68
C GLN A 36 4.27 3.23 -13.98
N GLU A 37 5.14 4.24 -14.06
CA GLU A 37 6.05 4.48 -15.18
C GLU A 37 7.21 3.47 -15.25
N PHE A 38 7.42 2.66 -14.20
CA PHE A 38 8.46 1.64 -14.13
C PHE A 38 7.83 0.23 -14.18
N GLU A 39 8.42 -0.68 -14.96
CA GLU A 39 7.88 -2.03 -15.26
C GLU A 39 7.45 -2.84 -14.00
N TYR A 40 8.17 -2.66 -12.89
CA TYR A 40 7.87 -3.31 -11.61
C TYR A 40 7.96 -2.32 -10.43
N GLY A 41 7.75 -1.03 -10.68
CA GLY A 41 7.88 0.02 -9.65
C GLY A 41 6.57 0.44 -9.00
N ALA A 42 5.43 -0.09 -9.46
CA ALA A 42 4.12 0.32 -8.97
C ALA A 42 3.90 -0.11 -7.51
N VAL A 43 3.67 0.86 -6.64
CA VAL A 43 3.42 0.66 -5.20
C VAL A 43 2.36 1.63 -4.70
N ALA A 44 1.70 1.29 -3.58
CA ALA A 44 0.84 2.20 -2.85
C ALA A 44 1.22 2.16 -1.37
N PHE A 45 1.35 3.33 -0.76
CA PHE A 45 1.58 3.45 0.68
C PHE A 45 0.24 3.66 1.39
N ILE A 46 0.08 2.97 2.52
CA ILE A 46 -1.07 3.10 3.41
C ILE A 46 -0.54 3.58 4.76
N ASP A 47 -1.06 4.69 5.25
CA ASP A 47 -0.75 5.20 6.58
C ASP A 47 -1.68 4.55 7.61
N LEU A 48 -1.10 3.93 8.64
CA LEU A 48 -1.79 3.19 9.70
C LEU A 48 -1.56 3.80 11.08
#